data_AF-A0A444URV0-F1
#
_entry.id   AF-A0A444URV0-F1
#
_cell.length_a   1.000
_cell.length_b   1.000
_cell.length_c   1.000
_cell.angle_alpha   90.00
_cell.angle_beta   90.00
_cell.angle_gamma   90.00
#
_symmetry.space_group_name_H-M   'P 1'
#
loop_
_entity.id
_entity.type
_entity.pdbx_description
1 polymer ?
#
loop_
_entity_poly.entity_id
_entity_poly.type
_entity_poly.pdbx_seq_one_letter_code
_entity_poly.pdbx_strand_id
1 'polypeptide(L)'
;MSTMVYPREEKLDRLTQDEIVLNTKAVIQGLETLKNEHNSILSTLLGSVQSLEKERGSQEASSVQEKTGLLRKSLDSIELGLGEAQVIVALSSHLSAVESEKQKLRAQVRRLCQENQWLRDELANTQQKLQRSEQSVAQLEEEKKHLEFMNQIKKFDDDAASPSDEKGAETSKDSLDDLFPNDDDQGQDPGSAPHPPQPGDPVRLPGALRGGRAALQAGLGGPGEDLGPRPSRCGHHAQHPGTRLQVAATLNNLAVLYGKRGKYKEAEPLCKRALEIREKVLGKYHPDVAKQLNNLALLCQNQGKYEEVEYYYRRALEIYESKLGSDDPNVAKTKNNLVSPAGTGPASSIP
;
A
#
# COMPACT_ATOMS: atom_id res chain seq x y z
N MET A 1 29.61 23.31 25.34
CA MET A 1 28.80 23.05 24.12
C MET A 1 29.55 23.66 22.94
N SER A 2 30.28 22.86 22.16
CA SER A 2 31.00 23.36 20.99
C SER A 2 30.02 23.52 19.83
N THR A 3 29.67 24.76 19.52
CA THR A 3 28.99 25.12 18.27
C THR A 3 29.97 24.95 17.11
N MET A 4 29.78 23.89 16.33
CA MET A 4 30.43 23.71 15.03
C MET A 4 29.95 24.83 14.10
N VAL A 5 30.82 25.80 13.84
CA VAL A 5 30.64 26.80 12.79
C VAL A 5 30.95 26.10 11.47
N TYR A 6 29.92 25.73 10.71
CA TYR A 6 30.08 25.29 9.33
C TYR A 6 30.54 26.47 8.47
N PRO A 7 31.58 26.31 7.63
CA PRO A 7 31.95 27.34 6.67
C PRO A 7 30.77 27.61 5.75
N ARG A 8 30.45 28.89 5.60
CA ARG A 8 29.42 29.42 4.71
C ARG A 8 29.83 29.06 3.28
N GLU A 9 29.19 28.04 2.69
CA GLU A 9 29.37 27.72 1.28
C GLU A 9 29.06 28.98 0.46
N GLU A 10 30.08 29.52 -0.22
CA GLU A 10 29.87 30.48 -1.29
C GLU A 10 28.90 29.83 -2.28
N LYS A 11 27.77 30.48 -2.54
CA LYS A 11 26.86 30.12 -3.62
C LYS A 11 27.62 30.32 -4.93
N LEU A 12 28.39 29.32 -5.34
CA LEU A 12 28.53 28.99 -6.74
C LEU A 12 27.09 28.80 -7.22
N ASP A 13 26.65 29.63 -8.16
CA ASP A 13 25.37 29.44 -8.84
C ASP A 13 25.42 28.06 -9.51
N ARG A 14 24.98 27.05 -8.76
CA ARG A 14 24.98 25.66 -9.21
C ARG A 14 23.97 25.60 -10.33
N LEU A 15 24.45 25.36 -11.55
CA LEU A 15 23.57 25.08 -12.68
C LEU A 15 22.56 24.02 -12.27
N THR A 16 21.30 24.30 -12.56
CA THR A 16 20.24 23.33 -12.33
C THR A 16 20.45 22.12 -13.24
N GLN A 17 19.91 20.96 -12.85
CA GLN A 17 20.02 19.74 -13.65
C GLN A 17 19.47 19.95 -15.08
N ASP A 18 18.41 20.74 -15.22
CA ASP A 18 17.82 21.07 -16.52
C ASP A 18 18.73 21.96 -17.37
N GLU A 19 19.36 22.96 -16.77
CA GLU A 19 20.36 23.81 -17.45
C GLU A 19 21.58 23.00 -17.88
N ILE A 20 22.04 22.07 -17.05
CA ILE A 20 23.14 21.15 -17.41
C ILE A 20 22.73 20.34 -18.64
N VAL A 21 21.56 19.70 -18.64
CA VAL A 21 21.10 18.90 -19.78
C VAL A 21 20.93 19.74 -21.05
N LEU A 22 20.37 20.95 -20.93
CA LEU A 22 20.20 21.86 -22.06
C LEU A 22 21.56 22.27 -22.65
N ASN A 23 22.50 22.65 -21.80
CA ASN A 23 23.85 23.01 -22.22
C ASN A 23 24.57 21.80 -22.84
N THR A 24 24.46 20.61 -22.25
CA THR A 24 25.05 19.39 -22.81
C THR A 24 24.45 19.06 -24.18
N LYS A 25 23.14 19.24 -24.38
CA LYS A 25 22.51 19.05 -25.70
C LYS A 25 23.02 20.05 -26.74
N ALA A 26 23.22 21.31 -26.36
CA ALA A 26 23.81 22.32 -27.23
C ALA A 26 25.27 21.96 -27.60
N VAL A 27 26.05 21.48 -26.62
CA VAL A 27 27.42 21.00 -26.86
C VAL A 27 27.42 19.81 -27.83
N ILE A 28 26.50 18.84 -27.67
CA ILE A 28 26.37 17.71 -28.60
C ILE A 28 26.13 18.20 -30.04
N GLN A 29 25.19 19.12 -30.25
CA GLN A 29 24.90 19.68 -31.58
C GLN A 29 26.12 20.41 -32.18
N GLY A 30 26.83 21.18 -31.36
CA GLY A 30 28.06 21.86 -31.78
C GLY A 30 29.16 20.87 -32.18
N LEU A 31 29.37 19.82 -31.38
CA LEU A 31 30.36 18.77 -31.65
C LEU A 31 30.00 17.92 -32.87
N GLU A 32 28.72 17.62 -33.11
CA GLU A 32 28.25 16.95 -34.32
C GLU A 32 28.54 17.79 -35.57
N THR A 33 28.29 19.10 -35.49
CA THR A 33 28.59 20.03 -36.59
C THR A 33 30.09 20.06 -36.89
N LEU A 34 30.92 20.21 -35.85
CA LEU A 34 32.37 20.23 -35.97
C LEU A 34 32.93 18.91 -36.51
N LYS A 35 32.38 17.77 -36.06
CA LYS A 35 32.71 16.45 -36.59
C LYS A 35 32.42 16.36 -38.09
N ASN A 36 31.28 16.88 -38.53
CA ASN A 36 30.90 16.85 -39.95
C ASN A 36 31.86 17.71 -40.80
N GLU A 37 32.23 18.89 -40.31
CA GLU A 37 33.23 19.75 -40.97
C GLU A 37 34.60 19.07 -41.05
N HIS A 38 35.10 18.52 -39.95
CA HIS A 38 36.38 17.80 -39.91
C HIS A 38 36.39 16.58 -40.85
N ASN A 39 35.28 15.85 -40.96
CA ASN A 39 35.15 14.76 -41.93
C ASN A 39 35.14 15.25 -43.38
N SER A 40 34.48 16.37 -43.67
CA SER A 40 34.49 16.99 -45.01
C SER A 40 35.89 17.44 -45.42
N ILE A 41 36.62 18.07 -44.50
CA ILE A 41 38.02 18.50 -44.71
C ILE A 41 38.92 17.27 -44.89
N LEU A 42 38.76 16.24 -44.05
CA LEU A 42 39.50 14.99 -44.16
C LEU A 42 39.28 14.31 -45.52
N SER A 43 38.02 14.22 -45.97
CA SER A 43 37.69 13.68 -47.31
C SER A 43 38.35 14.46 -48.43
N THR A 44 38.36 15.80 -48.33
CA THR A 44 39.00 16.66 -49.32
C THR A 44 40.51 16.47 -49.34
N LEU A 45 41.16 16.44 -48.18
CA LEU A 45 42.61 16.21 -48.07
C LEU A 45 43.02 14.83 -48.55
N LEU A 46 42.24 13.78 -48.25
CA LEU A 46 42.50 12.43 -48.76
C LEU A 46 42.41 12.37 -50.29
N GLY A 47 41.47 13.09 -50.90
CA GLY A 47 41.42 13.24 -52.36
C GLY A 47 42.65 13.96 -52.94
N SER A 48 43.14 14.99 -52.25
CA SER A 48 44.40 15.67 -52.62
C SER A 48 45.62 14.77 -52.45
N VAL A 49 45.71 13.96 -51.38
CA VAL A 49 46.79 12.96 -51.21
C VAL A 49 46.79 11.97 -52.37
N GLN A 50 45.63 11.39 -52.73
CA GLN A 50 45.54 10.44 -53.86
C GLN A 50 45.95 11.06 -55.20
N SER A 51 45.73 12.36 -55.37
CA SER A 51 46.12 13.09 -56.58
C SER A 51 47.63 13.37 -56.59
N LEU A 52 48.19 13.80 -55.45
CA LEU A 52 49.63 14.07 -55.28
C LEU A 52 50.49 12.79 -55.22
N GLU A 53 49.95 11.65 -54.82
CA GLU A 53 50.64 10.37 -54.94
C GLU A 53 50.81 9.93 -56.41
N LYS A 54 49.92 10.36 -57.30
CA LYS A 54 50.08 10.17 -58.76
C LYS A 54 51.08 11.14 -59.37
N GLU A 55 51.20 12.36 -58.83
CA GLU A 55 52.14 13.40 -59.26
C GLU A 55 53.32 13.52 -58.27
N ARG A 56 54.37 12.72 -58.49
CA ARG A 56 55.61 12.57 -57.69
C ARG A 56 56.14 13.84 -56.97
N GLY A 57 55.49 14.26 -55.88
CA GLY A 57 55.84 15.42 -55.05
C GLY A 57 56.06 15.03 -53.60
N SER A 58 57.32 14.85 -53.18
CA SER A 58 57.67 14.22 -51.89
C SER A 58 57.42 15.08 -50.64
N GLN A 59 57.35 16.39 -50.76
CA GLN A 59 57.32 17.31 -49.60
C GLN A 59 55.90 17.81 -49.28
N GLU A 60 55.10 18.08 -50.32
CA GLU A 60 53.70 18.48 -50.18
C GLU A 60 52.83 17.31 -49.71
N ALA A 61 53.09 16.09 -50.22
CA ALA A 61 52.45 14.87 -49.76
C ALA A 61 52.67 14.61 -48.26
N SER A 62 53.90 14.82 -47.74
CA SER A 62 54.20 14.66 -46.31
C SER A 62 53.40 15.64 -45.44
N SER A 63 53.31 16.92 -45.85
CA SER A 63 52.54 17.92 -45.12
C SER A 63 51.04 17.62 -45.11
N VAL A 64 50.48 17.17 -46.24
CA VAL A 64 49.05 16.80 -46.34
C VAL A 64 48.77 15.54 -45.50
N GLN A 65 49.71 14.58 -45.46
CA GLN A 65 49.59 13.37 -44.64
C GLN A 65 49.63 13.70 -43.14
N GLU A 66 50.49 14.62 -42.70
CA GLU A 66 50.52 15.11 -41.31
C GLU A 66 49.21 15.81 -40.91
N LYS A 67 48.68 16.70 -41.77
CA LYS A 67 47.38 17.37 -41.56
C LYS A 67 46.23 16.36 -41.45
N THR A 68 46.25 15.34 -42.30
CA THR A 68 45.28 14.22 -42.26
C THR A 68 45.38 13.46 -40.94
N GLY A 69 46.60 13.22 -40.44
CA GLY A 69 46.83 12.59 -39.14
C GLY A 69 46.31 13.42 -37.97
N LEU A 70 46.50 14.73 -37.98
CA LEU A 70 45.97 15.65 -36.96
C LEU A 70 44.44 15.70 -36.96
N LEU A 71 43.81 15.75 -38.14
CA LEU A 71 42.35 15.71 -38.27
C LEU A 71 41.76 14.43 -37.72
N ARG A 72 42.39 13.27 -37.99
CA ARG A 72 41.94 11.98 -37.44
C ARG A 72 41.98 11.98 -35.91
N LYS A 73 43.08 12.44 -35.30
CA LYS A 73 43.19 12.57 -33.83
C LYS A 73 42.15 13.53 -33.26
N SER A 74 41.85 14.62 -33.98
CA SER A 74 40.81 15.56 -33.58
C SER A 74 39.41 14.94 -33.65
N LEU A 75 39.12 14.14 -34.68
CA LEU A 75 37.86 13.41 -34.79
C LEU A 75 37.69 12.41 -33.64
N ASP A 76 38.72 11.63 -33.32
CA ASP A 76 38.69 10.69 -32.20
C ASP A 76 38.36 11.41 -30.87
N SER A 77 38.94 12.61 -30.66
CA SER A 77 38.67 13.43 -29.48
C SER A 77 37.23 13.97 -29.43
N ILE A 78 36.69 14.37 -30.59
CA ILE A 78 35.29 14.83 -30.70
C ILE A 78 34.32 13.67 -30.44
N GLU A 79 34.62 12.47 -30.94
CA GLU A 79 33.78 11.29 -30.73
C GLU A 79 33.76 10.85 -29.27
N LEU A 80 34.91 10.90 -28.58
CA LEU A 80 34.99 10.71 -27.13
C LEU A 80 34.11 11.73 -26.39
N GLY A 81 34.25 13.02 -26.70
CA GLY A 81 33.45 14.08 -26.07
C GLY A 81 31.95 13.95 -26.33
N LEU A 82 31.55 13.52 -27.54
CA LEU A 82 30.16 13.21 -27.88
C LEU A 82 29.62 12.05 -27.05
N GLY A 83 30.41 10.98 -26.90
CA GLY A 83 30.07 9.83 -26.06
C GLY A 83 29.84 10.23 -24.61
N GLU A 84 30.76 11.01 -24.02
CA GLU A 84 30.63 11.52 -22.65
C GLU A 84 29.37 12.37 -22.47
N ALA A 85 29.11 13.30 -23.41
CA ALA A 85 27.94 14.17 -23.36
C ALA A 85 26.62 13.38 -23.49
N GLN A 86 26.57 12.34 -24.34
CA GLN A 86 25.42 11.45 -24.44
C GLN A 86 25.17 10.66 -23.16
N VAL A 87 26.22 10.19 -22.49
CA VAL A 87 26.09 9.53 -21.18
C VAL A 87 25.50 10.49 -20.14
N ILE A 88 25.93 11.75 -20.10
CA ILE A 88 25.37 12.76 -19.18
C ILE A 88 23.86 12.94 -19.40
N VAL A 89 23.41 13.06 -20.65
CA VAL A 89 21.98 13.19 -20.98
C VAL A 89 21.20 11.94 -20.61
N ALA A 90 21.73 10.75 -20.92
CA ALA A 90 21.11 9.47 -20.57
C ALA A 90 20.98 9.31 -19.05
N LEU A 91 22.04 9.65 -18.30
CA LEU A 91 22.05 9.59 -16.85
C LEU A 91 20.98 10.50 -16.24
N SER A 92 20.83 11.72 -16.76
CA SER A 92 19.78 12.65 -16.30
C SER A 92 18.36 12.09 -16.53
N SER A 93 18.13 11.45 -17.68
CA SER A 93 16.85 10.77 -17.98
C SER A 93 16.58 9.63 -16.99
N HIS A 94 17.56 8.75 -16.75
CA HIS A 94 17.44 7.67 -15.78
C HIS A 94 17.20 8.18 -14.36
N LEU A 95 17.88 9.26 -13.96
CA LEU A 95 17.69 9.88 -12.65
C LEU A 95 16.25 10.40 -12.50
N SER A 96 15.73 11.12 -13.49
CA SER A 96 14.35 11.62 -13.49
C SER A 96 13.32 10.48 -13.39
N ALA A 97 13.53 9.37 -14.11
CA ALA A 97 12.67 8.20 -14.02
C ALA A 97 12.65 7.61 -12.59
N VAL A 98 13.83 7.39 -12.00
CA VAL A 98 13.98 6.85 -10.63
C VAL A 98 13.36 7.79 -9.60
N GLU A 99 13.53 9.10 -9.76
CA GLU A 99 12.91 10.09 -8.88
C GLU A 99 11.39 10.06 -8.95
N SER A 100 10.82 9.90 -10.14
CA SER A 100 9.37 9.76 -10.32
C SER A 100 8.82 8.48 -9.65
N GLU A 101 9.55 7.36 -9.75
CA GLU A 101 9.16 6.11 -9.08
C GLU A 101 9.24 6.24 -7.56
N LYS A 102 10.30 6.88 -7.04
CA LYS A 102 10.44 7.21 -5.62
C LYS A 102 9.26 8.05 -5.12
N GLN A 103 8.81 9.04 -5.91
CA GLN A 103 7.65 9.85 -5.55
C GLN A 103 6.34 9.02 -5.51
N LYS A 104 6.13 8.12 -6.47
CA LYS A 104 4.98 7.19 -6.49
C LYS A 104 4.97 6.28 -5.25
N LEU A 105 6.11 5.67 -4.92
CA LEU A 105 6.24 4.82 -3.73
C LEU A 105 5.98 5.60 -2.44
N ARG A 106 6.50 6.82 -2.33
CA ARG A 106 6.21 7.70 -1.17
C ARG A 106 4.72 8.00 -1.03
N ALA A 107 4.01 8.23 -2.13
CA ALA A 107 2.56 8.44 -2.11
C ALA A 107 1.83 7.16 -1.67
N GLN A 108 2.25 5.99 -2.15
CA GLN A 108 1.69 4.71 -1.74
C GLN A 108 1.89 4.44 -0.24
N VAL A 109 3.08 4.69 0.29
CA VAL A 109 3.37 4.57 1.72
C VAL A 109 2.42 5.45 2.55
N ARG A 110 2.23 6.73 2.14
CA ARG A 110 1.28 7.61 2.85
C ARG A 110 -0.14 7.06 2.86
N ARG A 111 -0.63 6.53 1.73
CA ARG A 111 -1.96 5.90 1.63
C ARG A 111 -2.08 4.69 2.55
N LEU A 112 -1.10 3.79 2.52
CA LEU A 112 -1.09 2.60 3.37
C LEU A 112 -1.03 2.97 4.86
N CYS A 113 -0.28 4.00 5.24
CA CYS A 113 -0.28 4.48 6.62
C CYS A 113 -1.65 5.00 7.05
N GLN A 114 -2.35 5.74 6.19
CA GLN A 114 -3.71 6.23 6.45
C GLN A 114 -4.71 5.08 6.58
N GLU A 115 -4.64 4.09 5.69
CA GLU A 115 -5.49 2.90 5.74
C GLU A 115 -5.25 2.08 7.01
N ASN A 116 -3.98 1.88 7.39
CA ASN A 116 -3.65 1.20 8.64
C ASN A 116 -4.15 1.97 9.88
N GLN A 117 -4.09 3.30 9.87
CA GLN A 117 -4.64 4.11 10.95
C GLN A 117 -6.15 3.94 11.03
N TRP A 118 -6.85 4.04 9.89
CA TRP A 118 -8.29 3.85 9.81
C TRP A 118 -8.72 2.46 10.31
N LEU A 119 -8.01 1.39 9.92
CA LEU A 119 -8.30 0.04 10.39
C LEU A 119 -8.12 -0.11 11.90
N ARG A 120 -7.13 0.57 12.50
CA ARG A 120 -6.94 0.56 13.96
C ARG A 120 -8.09 1.28 14.67
N ASP A 121 -8.52 2.42 14.14
CA ASP A 121 -9.63 3.20 14.69
C ASP A 121 -10.95 2.41 14.59
N GLU A 122 -11.19 1.73 13.46
CA GLU A 122 -12.37 0.88 13.28
C GLU A 122 -12.34 -0.33 14.22
N LEU A 123 -11.19 -1.00 14.38
CA LEU A 123 -11.03 -2.08 15.36
C LEU A 123 -11.31 -1.59 16.78
N ALA A 124 -10.77 -0.45 17.19
CA ALA A 124 -11.01 0.13 18.51
C ALA A 124 -12.51 0.45 18.74
N ASN A 125 -13.20 0.96 17.72
CA ASN A 125 -14.64 1.22 17.78
C ASN A 125 -15.45 -0.07 17.95
N THR A 126 -15.10 -1.14 17.21
CA THR A 126 -15.77 -2.44 17.37
C THR A 126 -15.54 -3.05 18.75
N GLN A 127 -14.33 -2.95 19.29
CA GLN A 127 -14.01 -3.40 20.65
C GLN A 127 -14.80 -2.62 21.70
N GLN A 128 -14.92 -1.30 21.55
CA GLN A 128 -15.72 -0.48 22.45
C GLN A 128 -17.21 -0.87 22.43
N LYS A 129 -17.77 -1.16 21.24
CA LYS A 129 -19.15 -1.63 21.11
C LYS A 129 -19.35 -2.99 21.78
N LEU A 130 -18.42 -3.92 21.58
CA LEU A 130 -18.45 -5.22 22.23
C LEU A 130 -18.44 -5.07 23.75
N GLN A 131 -17.50 -4.30 24.30
CA GLN A 131 -17.40 -4.07 25.75
C GLN A 131 -18.68 -3.46 26.32
N ARG A 132 -19.32 -2.50 25.63
CA ARG A 132 -20.62 -1.95 26.05
C ARG A 132 -21.73 -2.99 26.04
N SER A 133 -21.77 -3.86 25.04
CA SER A 133 -22.75 -4.94 25.00
C SER A 133 -22.51 -5.97 26.10
N GLU A 134 -21.26 -6.29 26.41
CA GLU A 134 -20.89 -7.18 27.53
C GLU A 134 -21.33 -6.59 28.88
N GLN A 135 -21.10 -5.29 29.09
CA GLN A 135 -21.58 -4.59 30.30
C GLN A 135 -23.11 -4.63 30.41
N SER A 136 -23.82 -4.42 29.29
CA SER A 136 -25.28 -4.50 29.27
C SER A 136 -25.79 -5.91 29.56
N VAL A 137 -25.12 -6.96 29.06
CA VAL A 137 -25.47 -8.35 29.37
C VAL A 137 -25.25 -8.65 30.85
N ALA A 138 -24.13 -8.20 31.43
CA ALA A 138 -23.87 -8.37 32.86
C ALA A 138 -24.95 -7.71 33.73
N GLN A 139 -25.39 -6.49 33.38
CA GLN A 139 -26.49 -5.81 34.07
C GLN A 139 -27.79 -6.61 33.99
N LEU A 140 -28.16 -7.10 32.80
CA LEU A 140 -29.35 -7.93 32.61
C LEU A 140 -29.27 -9.25 33.38
N GLU A 141 -28.10 -9.86 33.51
CA GLU A 141 -27.90 -11.06 34.32
C GLU A 141 -28.10 -10.79 35.82
N GLU A 142 -27.68 -9.63 36.32
CA GLU A 142 -27.93 -9.22 37.71
C GLU A 142 -29.42 -8.95 37.95
N GLU A 143 -30.09 -8.22 37.06
CA GLU A 143 -31.53 -7.98 37.13
C GLU A 143 -32.32 -9.30 37.07
N LYS A 144 -31.92 -10.22 36.20
CA LYS A 144 -32.52 -11.56 36.13
C LYS A 144 -32.38 -12.31 37.45
N LYS A 145 -31.18 -12.33 38.05
CA LYS A 145 -30.95 -12.97 39.36
C LYS A 145 -31.83 -12.34 40.45
N HIS A 146 -31.97 -11.01 40.43
CA HIS A 146 -32.84 -10.30 41.36
C HIS A 146 -34.32 -10.68 41.19
N LEU A 147 -34.81 -10.76 39.96
CA LEU A 147 -36.17 -11.19 39.66
C LEU A 147 -36.41 -12.66 40.06
N GLU A 148 -35.45 -13.54 39.82
CA GLU A 148 -35.51 -14.95 40.26
C GLU A 148 -35.60 -15.06 41.77
N PHE A 149 -34.83 -14.24 42.51
CA PHE A 149 -34.91 -14.16 43.96
C PHE A 149 -36.28 -13.67 44.45
N MET A 150 -36.83 -12.58 43.87
CA MET A 150 -38.17 -12.09 44.22
C MET A 150 -39.27 -13.14 43.94
N ASN A 151 -39.12 -13.91 42.85
CA ASN A 151 -40.05 -14.99 42.53
C ASN A 151 -39.97 -16.14 43.55
N GLN A 152 -38.77 -16.47 44.05
CA GLN A 152 -38.60 -17.46 45.11
C GLN A 152 -39.28 -17.02 46.40
N ILE A 153 -39.10 -15.77 46.85
CA ILE A 153 -39.80 -15.23 48.03
C ILE A 153 -41.32 -15.36 47.87
N LYS A 154 -41.84 -14.92 46.72
CA LYS A 154 -43.29 -15.00 46.45
C LYS A 154 -43.83 -16.42 46.56
N LYS A 155 -43.10 -17.43 46.09
CA LYS A 155 -43.50 -18.84 46.24
C LYS A 155 -43.59 -19.28 47.70
N PHE A 156 -42.66 -18.84 48.55
CA PHE A 156 -42.72 -19.16 49.98
C PHE A 156 -43.87 -18.43 50.69
N ASP A 157 -44.21 -17.21 50.27
CA ASP A 157 -45.39 -16.50 50.78
C ASP A 157 -46.71 -17.17 50.32
N ASP A 158 -46.77 -17.67 49.08
CA ASP A 158 -47.92 -18.44 48.55
C ASP A 158 -48.06 -19.83 49.24
N ASP A 159 -46.94 -20.51 49.55
CA ASP A 159 -46.93 -21.80 50.27
C ASP A 159 -47.20 -21.63 51.79
N ALA A 160 -46.90 -20.47 52.38
CA ALA A 160 -47.33 -20.12 53.73
C ALA A 160 -48.84 -19.81 53.80
N ALA A 161 -49.48 -19.58 52.65
CA ALA A 161 -50.89 -19.27 52.51
C ALA A 161 -51.75 -20.48 52.12
N SER A 162 -51.51 -21.69 52.66
CA SER A 162 -52.55 -22.73 52.92
C SER A 162 -51.97 -24.01 53.55
N PRO A 163 -52.63 -24.63 54.56
CA PRO A 163 -54.03 -25.05 54.44
C PRO A 163 -54.93 -24.61 55.61
N SER A 164 -56.10 -24.07 55.30
CA SER A 164 -57.31 -24.25 56.12
C SER A 164 -58.54 -24.09 55.25
N ASP A 165 -59.45 -25.05 55.43
CA ASP A 165 -60.61 -25.36 54.65
C ASP A 165 -61.64 -24.23 54.48
N GLU A 166 -62.43 -24.42 53.42
CA GLU A 166 -63.68 -23.78 53.04
C GLU A 166 -64.44 -22.99 54.14
N LYS A 167 -64.68 -21.69 53.88
CA LYS A 167 -66.02 -21.10 53.99
C LYS A 167 -66.07 -19.66 53.48
N GLY A 168 -67.12 -19.36 52.71
CA GLY A 168 -67.65 -18.02 52.59
C GLY A 168 -67.46 -17.40 51.21
N ALA A 169 -68.49 -17.58 50.37
CA ALA A 169 -68.86 -16.55 49.42
C ALA A 169 -68.85 -15.17 50.12
N GLU A 170 -68.31 -14.14 49.48
CA GLU A 170 -69.09 -13.00 49.00
C GLU A 170 -68.13 -12.00 48.32
N THR A 171 -68.58 -11.52 47.17
CA THR A 171 -68.01 -10.41 46.43
C THR A 171 -68.21 -9.11 47.20
N SER A 172 -67.13 -8.42 47.57
CA SER A 172 -67.20 -7.01 47.96
C SER A 172 -66.03 -6.25 47.33
N LYS A 173 -66.40 -5.65 46.21
CA LYS A 173 -65.72 -4.58 45.49
C LYS A 173 -65.83 -3.31 46.35
N ASP A 174 -64.70 -2.74 46.78
CA ASP A 174 -64.53 -1.32 47.20
C ASP A 174 -63.05 -1.15 47.62
N SER A 175 -62.16 -0.66 46.75
CA SER A 175 -61.92 0.77 46.51
C SER A 175 -61.91 1.59 47.80
N LEU A 176 -60.91 1.32 48.65
CA LEU A 176 -60.62 2.08 49.88
C LEU A 176 -59.85 3.38 49.58
N ASP A 177 -60.28 4.07 48.51
CA ASP A 177 -60.03 5.49 48.22
C ASP A 177 -61.24 6.25 48.78
N ASP A 178 -61.22 6.64 50.06
CA ASP A 178 -62.00 7.76 50.64
C ASP A 178 -62.01 7.70 52.18
N LEU A 179 -60.85 7.90 52.83
CA LEU A 179 -60.82 8.04 54.30
C LEU A 179 -60.03 9.24 54.83
N PHE A 180 -59.68 10.23 54.01
CA PHE A 180 -59.19 11.51 54.56
C PHE A 180 -59.82 12.72 53.85
N PRO A 181 -60.78 13.40 54.51
CA PRO A 181 -61.41 14.64 54.03
C PRO A 181 -60.41 15.81 53.95
N ASN A 182 -60.49 16.56 52.84
CA ASN A 182 -60.00 17.93 52.78
C ASN A 182 -60.98 18.83 53.55
N ASP A 183 -60.48 19.58 54.53
CA ASP A 183 -61.06 20.85 54.96
C ASP A 183 -59.94 21.71 55.61
N ASP A 184 -60.10 23.01 55.42
CA ASP A 184 -59.07 24.04 55.38
C ASP A 184 -58.48 24.52 56.74
N ASP A 185 -57.30 25.14 56.59
CA ASP A 185 -56.88 26.43 57.17
C ASP A 185 -56.02 26.52 58.48
N GLN A 186 -55.01 27.39 58.35
CA GLN A 186 -54.22 28.14 59.37
C GLN A 186 -53.22 27.43 60.31
N GLY A 187 -51.92 27.76 60.11
CA GLY A 187 -51.06 28.18 61.23
C GLY A 187 -49.60 27.71 61.27
N GLN A 188 -48.69 28.64 60.95
CA GLN A 188 -47.35 28.87 61.54
C GLN A 188 -46.12 27.96 61.23
N ASP A 189 -45.15 28.59 60.56
CA ASP A 189 -43.67 28.37 60.59
C ASP A 189 -43.11 28.49 62.05
N PRO A 190 -41.87 28.05 62.42
CA PRO A 190 -40.65 28.04 61.59
C PRO A 190 -39.61 26.89 61.76
N GLY A 191 -38.77 26.72 60.73
CA GLY A 191 -37.31 26.40 60.81
C GLY A 191 -36.92 24.96 61.18
N SER A 192 -36.23 24.17 60.32
CA SER A 192 -34.84 24.38 59.93
C SER A 192 -34.39 23.34 58.86
N ALA A 193 -33.41 23.75 58.06
CA ALA A 193 -32.96 23.28 56.74
C ALA A 193 -32.07 21.98 56.73
N PRO A 194 -31.39 21.62 55.61
CA PRO A 194 -31.89 21.23 54.27
C PRO A 194 -31.24 19.94 53.67
N HIS A 195 -31.83 19.43 52.58
CA HIS A 195 -31.33 18.34 51.71
C HIS A 195 -30.57 18.88 50.45
N PRO A 196 -29.76 18.07 49.73
CA PRO A 196 -28.81 18.52 48.70
C PRO A 196 -29.40 18.52 47.25
N PRO A 197 -28.67 19.08 46.24
CA PRO A 197 -29.26 19.63 45.02
C PRO A 197 -29.20 18.72 43.79
N GLN A 198 -30.10 18.97 42.83
CA GLN A 198 -29.96 18.57 41.42
C GLN A 198 -29.43 19.74 40.57
N PRO A 199 -28.67 19.49 39.48
CA PRO A 199 -28.35 20.51 38.50
C PRO A 199 -29.13 20.34 37.18
N GLY A 200 -29.62 21.47 36.66
CA GLY A 200 -30.07 21.66 35.28
C GLY A 200 -29.07 22.48 34.45
N ASP A 201 -29.10 22.21 33.14
CA ASP A 201 -28.75 22.98 31.93
C ASP A 201 -27.63 24.04 31.91
N PRO A 202 -26.81 24.07 30.83
CA PRO A 202 -26.11 25.27 30.41
C PRO A 202 -26.70 25.96 29.18
N VAL A 203 -26.49 27.28 29.19
CA VAL A 203 -26.98 28.35 28.31
C VAL A 203 -26.20 28.49 26.99
N ARG A 204 -26.84 29.20 26.06
CA ARG A 204 -26.60 29.44 24.63
C ARG A 204 -25.59 30.57 24.27
N LEU A 205 -24.91 30.41 23.11
CA LEU A 205 -24.43 31.40 22.07
C LEU A 205 -23.00 32.01 22.12
N PRO A 206 -22.46 32.56 20.98
CA PRO A 206 -22.69 32.34 19.53
C PRO A 206 -21.38 32.30 18.66
N GLY A 207 -21.46 31.91 17.37
CA GLY A 207 -20.37 32.25 16.42
C GLY A 207 -20.30 31.52 15.06
N ALA A 208 -20.83 32.16 14.02
CA ALA A 208 -20.29 32.28 12.66
C ALA A 208 -20.08 31.05 11.72
N LEU A 209 -20.91 31.06 10.66
CA LEU A 209 -20.57 30.88 9.24
C LEU A 209 -20.24 29.47 8.72
N ARG A 210 -21.30 28.73 8.40
CA ARG A 210 -21.31 27.68 7.37
C ARG A 210 -21.87 28.26 6.07
N GLY A 211 -21.01 28.50 5.09
CA GLY A 211 -21.35 28.77 3.69
C GLY A 211 -20.20 28.24 2.82
N GLY A 212 -20.41 27.51 1.75
CA GLY A 212 -21.61 26.92 1.20
C GLY A 212 -21.23 25.86 0.17
N ARG A 213 -22.23 25.19 -0.37
CA ARG A 213 -22.19 24.74 -1.76
C ARG A 213 -23.61 24.50 -2.24
N ALA A 214 -24.00 25.35 -3.19
CA ALA A 214 -25.29 25.41 -3.82
C ALA A 214 -25.62 24.10 -4.55
N ALA A 215 -26.83 23.59 -4.31
CA ALA A 215 -27.53 22.71 -5.22
C ALA A 215 -28.21 23.60 -6.27
N LEU A 216 -27.74 23.53 -7.52
CA LEU A 216 -28.48 23.97 -8.70
C LEU A 216 -29.26 22.76 -9.20
N GLN A 217 -30.59 22.90 -9.19
CA GLN A 217 -31.53 21.93 -9.71
C GLN A 217 -32.12 22.43 -11.03
N ALA A 218 -32.32 21.46 -11.93
CA ALA A 218 -33.30 21.36 -13.01
C ALA A 218 -33.06 22.10 -14.34
N GLY A 219 -33.15 21.29 -15.40
CA GLY A 219 -33.79 21.66 -16.66
C GLY A 219 -33.24 20.88 -17.85
N LEU A 220 -34.15 20.23 -18.61
CA LEU A 220 -33.97 19.54 -19.91
C LEU A 220 -33.45 18.09 -19.76
N GLY A 221 -34.14 17.00 -20.12
CA GLY A 221 -35.32 16.76 -20.96
C GLY A 221 -35.03 15.55 -21.85
N GLY A 222 -35.75 14.43 -21.70
CA GLY A 222 -35.76 13.30 -22.66
C GLY A 222 -35.69 11.88 -22.05
N PRO A 223 -36.24 10.84 -22.71
CA PRO A 223 -36.95 9.72 -22.06
C PRO A 223 -36.30 8.31 -22.22
N GLY A 224 -36.79 7.33 -21.45
CA GLY A 224 -36.52 5.89 -21.57
C GLY A 224 -35.36 5.41 -20.67
N GLU A 225 -35.38 4.32 -19.91
CA GLU A 225 -36.22 3.11 -19.89
C GLU A 225 -36.20 2.52 -18.46
N ASP A 226 -37.34 1.92 -18.09
CA ASP A 226 -37.56 0.78 -17.18
C ASP A 226 -36.65 0.55 -15.95
N LEU A 227 -37.14 0.95 -14.76
CA LEU A 227 -36.58 0.59 -13.45
C LEU A 227 -37.42 -0.52 -12.80
N GLY A 228 -36.94 -1.77 -12.90
CA GLY A 228 -37.31 -2.86 -12.00
C GLY A 228 -36.73 -2.66 -10.59
N PRO A 229 -37.29 -3.30 -9.54
CA PRO A 229 -37.05 -2.94 -8.16
C PRO A 229 -35.65 -3.37 -7.69
N ARG A 230 -34.93 -2.46 -7.03
CA ARG A 230 -33.71 -2.75 -6.29
C ARG A 230 -34.02 -3.71 -5.14
N PRO A 231 -33.28 -4.82 -4.96
CA PRO A 231 -33.27 -5.52 -3.70
C PRO A 231 -32.17 -4.92 -2.82
N SER A 232 -32.60 -4.22 -1.78
CA SER A 232 -31.87 -4.17 -0.52
C SER A 232 -31.81 -5.59 0.04
N ARG A 233 -30.63 -6.22 0.06
CA ARG A 233 -30.36 -7.35 0.95
C ARG A 233 -28.88 -7.49 1.24
N CYS A 234 -28.55 -7.31 2.51
CA CYS A 234 -27.35 -7.83 3.13
C CYS A 234 -27.21 -9.33 2.87
N GLY A 235 -25.95 -9.77 2.78
CA GLY A 235 -25.53 -11.17 2.81
C GLY A 235 -25.46 -11.82 1.44
N HIS A 236 -24.25 -12.03 0.93
CA HIS A 236 -23.63 -13.34 0.68
C HIS A 236 -22.29 -13.15 -0.05
N HIS A 237 -21.32 -13.96 0.34
CA HIS A 237 -19.97 -14.03 -0.21
C HIS A 237 -19.93 -14.06 -1.74
N ALA A 238 -19.51 -12.96 -2.36
CA ALA A 238 -18.93 -12.95 -3.70
C ALA A 238 -17.61 -12.17 -3.64
N GLN A 239 -16.57 -12.85 -3.17
CA GLN A 239 -15.20 -12.34 -3.29
C GLN A 239 -14.83 -12.37 -4.78
N HIS A 240 -14.81 -11.20 -5.41
CA HIS A 240 -14.37 -11.07 -6.80
C HIS A 240 -12.98 -11.72 -6.98
N PRO A 241 -12.76 -12.52 -8.04
CA PRO A 241 -11.46 -13.16 -8.29
C PRO A 241 -10.33 -12.12 -8.42
N GLY A 242 -10.63 -10.92 -8.92
CA GLY A 242 -9.68 -9.82 -9.01
C GLY A 242 -9.15 -9.31 -7.66
N THR A 243 -10.01 -9.20 -6.63
CA THR A 243 -9.57 -8.71 -5.31
C THR A 243 -8.74 -9.76 -4.57
N ARG A 244 -9.09 -11.04 -4.70
CA ARG A 244 -8.27 -12.15 -4.17
C ARG A 244 -6.87 -12.19 -4.80
N LEU A 245 -6.77 -11.99 -6.12
CA LEU A 245 -5.47 -11.96 -6.81
C LEU A 245 -4.62 -10.76 -6.41
N GLN A 246 -5.23 -9.60 -6.18
CA GLN A 246 -4.53 -8.44 -5.63
C GLN A 246 -3.96 -8.74 -4.24
N VAL A 247 -4.72 -9.41 -3.36
CA VAL A 247 -4.23 -9.84 -2.04
C VAL A 247 -3.06 -10.83 -2.18
N ALA A 248 -3.10 -11.76 -3.14
CA ALA A 248 -1.97 -12.66 -3.38
C ALA A 248 -0.72 -11.91 -3.87
N ALA A 249 -0.89 -10.89 -4.72
CA ALA A 249 0.21 -10.07 -5.20
C ALA A 249 0.86 -9.24 -4.08
N THR A 250 0.06 -8.64 -3.18
CA THR A 250 0.59 -7.88 -2.04
C THR A 250 1.31 -8.78 -1.04
N LEU A 251 0.78 -9.97 -0.75
CA LEU A 251 1.44 -10.97 0.09
C LEU A 251 2.78 -11.43 -0.49
N ASN A 252 2.83 -11.68 -1.80
CA ASN A 252 4.08 -12.05 -2.48
C ASN A 252 5.12 -10.92 -2.42
N ASN A 253 4.72 -9.66 -2.65
CA ASN A 253 5.63 -8.53 -2.54
C ASN A 253 6.18 -8.36 -1.12
N LEU A 254 5.33 -8.55 -0.11
CA LEU A 254 5.76 -8.52 1.29
C LEU A 254 6.74 -9.66 1.62
N ALA A 255 6.49 -10.87 1.12
CA ALA A 255 7.41 -12.01 1.28
C ALA A 255 8.79 -11.74 0.64
N VAL A 256 8.83 -11.14 -0.56
CA VAL A 256 10.09 -10.74 -1.22
C VAL A 256 10.83 -9.68 -0.39
N LEU A 257 10.12 -8.71 0.18
CA LEU A 257 10.73 -7.70 1.05
C LEU A 257 11.33 -8.32 2.32
N TYR A 258 10.65 -9.27 2.94
CA TYR A 258 11.20 -10.01 4.09
C TYR A 258 12.40 -10.86 3.69
N GLY A 259 12.37 -11.51 2.53
CA GLY A 259 13.51 -12.24 1.97
C GLY A 259 14.75 -11.36 1.80
N LYS A 260 14.60 -10.15 1.23
CA LYS A 260 15.71 -9.18 1.10
C LYS A 260 16.28 -8.70 2.43
N ARG A 261 15.49 -8.77 3.51
CA ARG A 261 15.91 -8.44 4.88
C ARG A 261 16.50 -9.63 5.65
N GLY A 262 16.67 -10.78 5.00
CA GLY A 262 17.15 -12.02 5.64
C GLY A 262 16.12 -12.71 6.55
N LYS A 263 14.87 -12.25 6.57
CA LYS A 263 13.80 -12.78 7.43
C LYS A 263 13.01 -13.89 6.74
N TYR A 264 13.70 -14.97 6.37
CA TYR A 264 13.10 -16.04 5.55
C TYR A 264 11.97 -16.80 6.23
N LYS A 265 12.06 -17.01 7.56
CA LYS A 265 11.02 -17.68 8.37
C LYS A 265 9.70 -16.92 8.39
N GLU A 266 9.74 -15.58 8.35
CA GLU A 266 8.55 -14.72 8.28
C GLU A 266 7.99 -14.65 6.85
N ALA A 267 8.86 -14.76 5.83
CA ALA A 267 8.48 -14.68 4.41
C ALA A 267 7.76 -15.93 3.89
N GLU A 268 8.17 -17.12 4.34
CA GLU A 268 7.64 -18.41 3.90
C GLU A 268 6.10 -18.54 4.03
N PRO A 269 5.48 -18.28 5.21
CA PRO A 269 4.02 -18.42 5.34
C PRO A 269 3.24 -17.44 4.47
N LEU A 270 3.80 -16.25 4.20
CA LEU A 270 3.19 -15.26 3.32
C LEU A 270 3.20 -15.74 1.86
N CYS A 271 4.32 -16.32 1.41
CA CYS A 271 4.42 -16.93 0.08
C CYS A 271 3.50 -18.14 -0.07
N LYS A 272 3.38 -19.00 0.96
CA LYS A 272 2.45 -20.16 0.95
C LYS A 272 0.99 -19.71 0.86
N ARG A 273 0.60 -18.69 1.64
CA ARG A 273 -0.75 -18.11 1.56
C ARG A 273 -1.04 -17.49 0.19
N ALA A 274 -0.07 -16.81 -0.42
CA ALA A 274 -0.20 -16.27 -1.77
C ALA A 274 -0.38 -17.38 -2.82
N LEU A 275 0.35 -18.50 -2.67
CA LEU A 275 0.24 -19.68 -3.52
C LEU A 275 -1.16 -20.29 -3.46
N GLU A 276 -1.69 -20.53 -2.26
CA GLU A 276 -3.03 -21.09 -2.09
C GLU A 276 -4.12 -20.23 -2.74
N ILE A 277 -4.00 -18.90 -2.63
CA ILE A 277 -4.95 -17.98 -3.25
C ILE A 277 -4.85 -18.07 -4.78
N ARG A 278 -3.63 -18.07 -5.34
CA ARG A 278 -3.43 -18.20 -6.79
C ARG A 278 -3.93 -19.53 -7.32
N GLU A 279 -3.69 -20.63 -6.61
CA GLU A 279 -4.21 -21.96 -6.98
C GLU A 279 -5.74 -22.02 -6.96
N LYS A 280 -6.39 -21.42 -5.96
CA LYS A 280 -7.85 -21.39 -5.84
C LYS A 280 -8.52 -20.52 -6.91
N VAL A 281 -7.87 -19.45 -7.36
CA VAL A 281 -8.47 -18.50 -8.32
C VAL A 281 -8.11 -18.81 -9.77
N LEU A 282 -6.85 -19.16 -10.06
CA LEU A 282 -6.34 -19.37 -11.42
C LEU A 282 -6.22 -20.85 -11.81
N GLY A 283 -6.26 -21.75 -10.82
CA GLY A 283 -6.02 -23.18 -11.02
C GLY A 283 -4.54 -23.57 -10.88
N LYS A 284 -4.30 -24.86 -10.66
CA LYS A 284 -2.98 -25.42 -10.29
C LYS A 284 -1.92 -25.34 -11.39
N TYR A 285 -2.32 -25.17 -12.65
CA TYR A 285 -1.44 -25.19 -13.84
C TYR A 285 -1.28 -23.81 -14.49
N HIS A 286 -1.52 -22.73 -13.75
CA HIS A 286 -1.37 -21.38 -14.29
C HIS A 286 0.09 -20.89 -14.17
N PRO A 287 0.66 -20.17 -15.17
CA PRO A 287 2.03 -19.65 -15.10
C PRO A 287 2.32 -18.81 -13.83
N ASP A 288 1.37 -18.01 -13.38
CA ASP A 288 1.49 -17.27 -12.11
C ASP A 288 1.67 -18.15 -10.86
N VAL A 289 1.12 -19.38 -10.87
CA VAL A 289 1.33 -20.36 -9.79
C VAL A 289 2.77 -20.87 -9.85
N ALA A 290 3.29 -21.15 -11.04
CA ALA A 290 4.70 -21.53 -11.23
C ALA A 290 5.65 -20.41 -10.80
N LYS A 291 5.33 -19.15 -11.08
CA LYS A 291 6.09 -17.99 -10.61
C LYS A 291 6.11 -17.89 -9.09
N GLN A 292 4.97 -18.16 -8.44
CA GLN A 292 4.86 -18.17 -6.98
C GLN A 292 5.66 -19.33 -6.35
N LEU A 293 5.63 -20.51 -6.97
CA LEU A 293 6.42 -21.68 -6.57
C LEU A 293 7.92 -21.40 -6.66
N ASN A 294 8.40 -20.74 -7.71
CA ASN A 294 9.81 -20.33 -7.83
C ASN A 294 10.24 -19.38 -6.71
N ASN A 295 9.39 -18.41 -6.35
CA ASN A 295 9.70 -17.48 -5.26
C ASN A 295 9.76 -18.22 -3.90
N LEU A 296 8.87 -19.19 -3.69
CA LEU A 296 8.88 -20.02 -2.48
C LEU A 296 10.13 -20.92 -2.43
N ALA A 297 10.52 -21.52 -3.55
CA ALA A 297 11.73 -22.32 -3.68
C ALA A 297 12.99 -21.51 -3.32
N LEU A 298 13.11 -20.28 -3.84
CA LEU A 298 14.23 -19.39 -3.51
C LEU A 298 14.29 -19.04 -2.01
N LEU A 299 13.13 -18.84 -1.37
CA LEU A 299 13.07 -18.61 0.08
C LEU A 299 13.48 -19.85 0.88
N CYS A 300 13.11 -21.06 0.44
CA CYS A 300 13.52 -22.30 1.08
C CYS A 300 15.01 -22.61 0.87
N GLN A 301 15.58 -22.24 -0.28
CA GLN A 301 17.01 -22.38 -0.58
C GLN A 301 17.85 -21.57 0.40
N ASN A 302 17.45 -20.31 0.66
CA ASN A 302 18.12 -19.45 1.64
C ASN A 302 17.96 -19.94 3.10
N GLN A 303 17.04 -20.87 3.36
CA GLN A 303 16.88 -21.54 4.66
C GLN A 303 17.63 -22.88 4.75
N GLY A 304 18.24 -23.35 3.65
CA GLY A 304 18.91 -24.65 3.60
C GLY A 304 17.97 -25.87 3.50
N LYS A 305 16.69 -25.66 3.14
CA LYS A 305 15.68 -26.73 3.01
C LYS A 305 15.65 -27.33 1.61
N TYR A 306 16.70 -28.05 1.22
CA TYR A 306 16.90 -28.48 -0.17
C TYR A 306 15.83 -29.44 -0.72
N GLU A 307 15.26 -30.31 0.11
CA GLU A 307 14.20 -31.25 -0.30
C GLU A 307 12.93 -30.50 -0.74
N GLU A 308 12.55 -29.44 -0.02
CA GLU A 308 11.40 -28.60 -0.38
C GLU A 308 11.68 -27.78 -1.65
N VAL A 309 12.91 -27.30 -1.83
CA VAL A 309 13.35 -26.53 -3.01
C VAL A 309 13.17 -27.36 -4.28
N GLU A 310 13.65 -28.61 -4.25
CA GLU A 310 13.56 -29.51 -5.39
C GLU A 310 12.09 -29.78 -5.77
N TYR A 311 11.24 -30.02 -4.76
CA TYR A 311 9.81 -30.22 -4.97
C TYR A 311 9.15 -29.01 -5.64
N TYR A 312 9.39 -27.79 -5.15
CA TYR A 312 8.76 -26.59 -5.70
C TYR A 312 9.26 -26.26 -7.10
N TYR A 313 10.56 -26.37 -7.37
CA TYR A 313 11.11 -26.11 -8.71
C TYR A 313 10.68 -27.15 -9.73
N ARG A 314 10.62 -28.44 -9.37
CA ARG A 314 10.13 -29.50 -10.26
C ARG A 314 8.67 -29.25 -10.64
N ARG A 315 7.84 -28.88 -9.66
CA ARG A 315 6.43 -28.53 -9.90
C ARG A 315 6.28 -27.28 -10.76
N ALA A 316 7.11 -26.26 -10.57
CA ALA A 316 7.09 -25.05 -11.40
C ALA A 316 7.51 -25.35 -12.85
N LEU A 317 8.51 -26.22 -13.04
CA LEU A 317 8.94 -26.66 -14.38
C LEU A 317 7.84 -27.37 -15.14
N GLU A 318 7.16 -28.33 -14.50
CA GLU A 318 6.04 -29.06 -15.11
C GLU A 318 4.93 -28.10 -15.60
N ILE A 319 4.63 -27.05 -14.83
CA ILE A 319 3.64 -26.04 -15.20
C ILE A 319 4.14 -25.17 -16.36
N TYR A 320 5.39 -24.71 -16.33
CA TYR A 320 5.93 -23.89 -17.41
C TYR A 320 6.09 -24.68 -18.72
N GLU A 321 6.57 -25.92 -18.66
CA GLU A 321 6.72 -26.80 -19.83
C GLU A 321 5.36 -27.14 -20.45
N SER A 322 4.33 -27.41 -19.63
CA SER A 322 2.98 -27.70 -20.14
C SER A 322 2.23 -26.50 -20.71
N LYS A 323 2.57 -25.26 -20.33
CA LYS A 323 1.85 -24.05 -20.76
C LYS A 323 2.59 -23.17 -21.76
N LEU A 324 3.91 -23.02 -21.61
CA LEU A 324 4.74 -22.12 -22.43
C LEU A 324 5.71 -22.88 -23.34
N GLY A 325 5.90 -24.19 -23.13
CA GLY A 325 6.85 -25.01 -23.91
C GLY A 325 8.28 -24.96 -23.37
N SER A 326 9.15 -25.83 -23.89
CA SER A 326 10.52 -26.03 -23.40
C SER A 326 11.47 -24.86 -23.64
N ASP A 327 11.15 -23.98 -24.58
CA ASP A 327 12.01 -22.89 -25.03
C ASP A 327 11.75 -21.56 -24.29
N ASP A 328 10.82 -21.54 -23.33
CA ASP A 328 10.50 -20.34 -22.58
C ASP A 328 11.64 -19.93 -21.61
N PRO A 329 12.00 -18.63 -21.55
CA PRO A 329 13.05 -18.14 -20.64
C PRO A 329 12.82 -18.49 -19.17
N ASN A 330 11.58 -18.69 -18.72
CA ASN A 330 11.28 -19.08 -17.35
C ASN A 330 11.55 -20.57 -17.11
N VAL A 331 11.41 -21.44 -18.10
CA VAL A 331 11.84 -22.85 -18.01
C VAL A 331 13.35 -22.93 -17.85
N ALA A 332 14.11 -22.21 -18.69
CA ALA A 332 15.57 -22.16 -18.61
C ALA A 332 16.06 -21.65 -17.25
N LYS A 333 15.46 -20.56 -16.73
CA LYS A 333 15.78 -20.02 -15.40
C LYS A 333 15.45 -21.02 -14.28
N THR A 334 14.30 -21.67 -14.35
CA THR A 334 13.88 -22.62 -13.31
C THR A 334 14.75 -23.87 -13.32
N LYS A 335 15.16 -24.37 -14.50
CA LYS A 335 16.13 -25.47 -14.64
C LYS A 335 17.49 -25.09 -14.06
N ASN A 336 18.00 -23.90 -14.38
CA ASN A 336 19.28 -23.43 -13.84
C ASN A 336 19.27 -23.34 -12.31
N ASN A 337 18.17 -22.84 -11.74
CA ASN A 337 17.99 -22.77 -10.29
C ASN A 337 17.82 -24.15 -9.64
N LEU A 338 17.22 -25.13 -10.33
CA LEU A 338 17.11 -26.53 -9.90
C LEU A 338 18.44 -27.27 -9.94
N VAL A 339 19.33 -26.94 -10.88
CA VAL A 339 20.68 -27.51 -11.03
C VAL A 339 21.68 -26.88 -10.04
N SER A 340 21.36 -25.72 -9.48
CA SER A 340 22.21 -24.98 -8.54
C SER A 340 21.82 -25.09 -7.05
N PRO A 341 21.28 -26.19 -6.50
CA PRO A 341 20.90 -26.24 -5.09
C PRO A 341 22.12 -26.12 -4.16
N ALA A 342 23.36 -26.24 -4.65
CA ALA A 342 24.57 -26.33 -3.85
C ALA A 342 25.62 -25.20 -4.02
N GLY A 343 25.35 -24.12 -4.77
CA GLY A 343 26.43 -23.25 -5.29
C GLY A 343 26.64 -21.86 -4.67
N THR A 344 25.64 -21.24 -4.04
CA THR A 344 25.75 -19.83 -3.61
C THR A 344 25.15 -19.61 -2.23
N GLY A 345 25.83 -20.12 -1.20
CA GLY A 345 25.65 -19.58 0.15
C GLY A 345 26.14 -18.12 0.16
N PRO A 346 25.45 -17.19 0.84
CA PRO A 346 26.00 -15.87 1.05
C PRO A 346 27.29 -16.03 1.86
N ALA A 347 28.39 -15.49 1.34
CA ALA A 347 29.59 -15.28 2.10
C ALA A 347 29.20 -14.56 3.39
N SER A 348 29.41 -15.27 4.50
CA SER A 348 29.38 -14.75 5.85
C SER A 348 30.11 -13.42 5.90
N SER A 349 29.36 -12.35 6.14
CA SER A 349 29.90 -11.07 6.54
C SER A 349 30.58 -11.23 7.91
N ILE A 350 31.89 -11.01 7.95
CA ILE A 350 32.70 -10.63 9.11
C ILE A 350 33.77 -9.66 8.56
N PRO A 351 34.16 -8.59 9.26
CA PRO A 351 34.01 -8.34 10.70
C PRO A 351 32.93 -7.36 11.12
#